data_AF-A0A959LBV0-F1
#
_entry.id   AF-A0A959LBV0-F1
#
_cell.length_a   1.000
_cell.length_b   1.000
_cell.length_c   1.000
_cell.angle_alpha   90.00
_cell.angle_beta   90.00
_cell.angle_gamma   90.00
#
_symmetry.space_group_name_H-M   'P 1'
#
loop_
_entity.id
_entity.type
_entity.pdbx_description
1 polymer ?
#
loop_
_entity_poly.entity_id
_entity_poly.type
_entity_poly.pdbx_seq_one_letter_code
_entity_poly.pdbx_strand_id
1 'polypeptide(L)' 'MSKKIEYCCDSMKYFSILNCDLHKSKYDCPDVLIDSGENGAFYRIIIHDGGTSGIEINFCPWCGKKL' A
#
# COMPACT_ATOMS: atom_id res chain seq x y z
N MET A 1 -0.78 19.13 10.97
CA MET A 1 0.45 18.32 11.04
C MET A 1 0.09 16.93 10.54
N SER A 2 0.49 16.57 9.33
CA SER A 2 0.16 15.28 8.71
C SER A 2 0.92 14.17 9.45
N LYS A 3 0.22 13.21 10.03
CA LYS A 3 0.82 12.11 10.79
C LYS A 3 1.59 11.22 9.82
N LYS A 4 2.88 10.98 10.10
CA LYS A 4 3.77 10.18 9.27
C LYS A 4 3.30 8.73 9.29
N ILE A 5 3.08 8.14 8.11
CA ILE A 5 2.78 6.71 7.97
C ILE A 5 4.03 5.94 8.43
N GLU A 6 3.90 5.15 9.49
CA GLU A 6 4.96 4.22 9.92
C GLU A 6 4.75 2.86 9.28
N TYR A 7 5.72 2.44 8.47
CA TYR A 7 5.75 1.11 7.90
C TYR A 7 6.41 0.13 8.87
N CYS A 8 5.86 -1.08 8.98
CA CYS A 8 6.39 -2.12 9.86
C CYS A 8 7.70 -2.76 9.38
N CYS A 9 7.99 -2.71 8.07
CA CYS A 9 9.21 -3.21 7.45
C CYS A 9 9.46 -2.51 6.10
N ASP A 10 10.65 -2.71 5.53
CA ASP A 10 11.04 -2.12 4.25
C ASP A 10 10.20 -2.63 3.08
N SER A 11 9.81 -3.91 3.08
CA SER A 11 8.93 -4.45 2.03
C SER A 11 7.58 -3.74 2.01
N MET A 12 6.98 -3.51 3.18
CA MET A 12 5.71 -2.79 3.29
C MET A 12 5.83 -1.37 2.70
N LYS A 13 6.92 -0.67 3.01
CA LYS A 13 7.21 0.65 2.46
C LYS A 13 7.40 0.60 0.95
N TYR A 14 8.23 -0.33 0.47
CA TYR A 14 8.58 -0.47 -0.94
C TYR A 14 7.33 -0.66 -1.79
N PHE A 15 6.47 -1.62 -1.43
CA PHE A 15 5.25 -1.92 -2.16
C PHE A 15 4.10 -0.92 -1.96
N SER A 16 4.26 0.09 -1.09
CA SER A 16 3.25 1.16 -0.89
C SER A 16 3.57 2.44 -1.67
N ILE A 17 4.80 2.59 -2.17
CA ILE A 17 5.26 3.82 -2.79
C ILE A 17 5.17 3.69 -4.31
N LEU A 18 4.52 4.66 -4.95
CA LEU A 18 4.57 4.80 -6.40
C LEU A 18 5.94 5.36 -6.81
N ASN A 19 6.84 4.47 -7.20
CA ASN A 19 8.13 4.80 -7.81
C ASN A 19 8.15 4.32 -9.26
N CYS A 20 7.29 4.92 -10.09
CA CYS A 20 7.10 4.54 -11.48
C CYS A 20 6.86 5.80 -12.32
N ASP A 21 7.64 5.96 -13.39
CA ASP A 21 7.51 7.12 -14.29
C ASP A 21 6.44 6.90 -15.37
N LEU A 22 5.92 5.68 -15.50
CA LEU A 22 4.92 5.31 -16.50
C LEU A 22 3.48 5.55 -16.03
N HIS A 23 3.23 5.38 -14.73
CA HIS A 23 1.88 5.39 -14.16
C HIS A 23 1.71 6.57 -13.21
N LYS A 24 0.64 7.34 -13.39
CA LYS A 24 0.31 8.49 -12.53
C LYS A 24 -0.36 8.09 -11.23
N SER A 25 -1.00 6.93 -11.23
CA SER A 25 -1.77 6.39 -10.10
C SER A 25 -1.13 5.09 -9.65
N LYS A 26 -1.12 4.86 -8.34
CA LYS A 26 -0.71 3.56 -7.77
C LYS A 26 -1.61 2.41 -8.18
N TYR A 27 -2.89 2.67 -8.45
CA TYR A 27 -3.83 1.63 -8.86
C TYR A 27 -3.53 1.13 -10.29
N ASP A 28 -2.91 1.98 -11.11
CA ASP A 28 -2.51 1.64 -12.48
C ASP A 28 -1.13 0.96 -12.52
N CYS A 29 -0.34 1.06 -11.46
CA CYS A 29 1.02 0.53 -11.41
C CYS A 29 1.04 -0.88 -10.82
N PRO A 30 1.41 -1.93 -11.58
CA PRO A 30 1.41 -3.31 -11.08
C PRO A 30 2.47 -3.58 -10.01
N ASP A 31 3.43 -2.67 -9.82
CA ASP A 31 4.49 -2.78 -8.81
C ASP A 31 4.09 -2.16 -7.46
N VAL A 32 2.97 -1.42 -7.40
CA VAL A 32 2.43 -0.91 -6.13
C VAL A 32 1.34 -1.85 -5.64
N LEU A 33 1.64 -2.63 -4.60
CA LEU A 33 0.75 -3.66 -4.09
C LEU A 33 -0.08 -3.20 -2.89
N ILE A 34 0.36 -2.17 -2.18
CA ILE A 34 -0.27 -1.73 -0.94
C ILE A 34 -0.86 -0.33 -1.11
N ASP A 35 -2.11 -0.20 -0.71
CA ASP A 35 -2.71 1.08 -0.42
C ASP A 35 -2.92 1.24 1.10
N SER A 36 -2.66 2.45 1.60
CA SER A 36 -2.92 2.85 2.97
C SER A 36 -3.97 3.95 2.98
N GLY A 37 -5.01 3.80 3.81
CA GLY A 37 -6.02 4.83 4.03
C GLY A 37 -5.47 6.11 4.65
N GLU A 38 -6.32 7.13 4.77
CA GLU A 38 -5.95 8.39 5.41
C GLU A 38 -5.28 8.16 6.78
N ASN A 39 -4.10 8.75 6.97
CA ASN A 39 -3.30 8.64 8.18
C ASN A 39 -2.89 7.20 8.58
N GLY A 40 -2.92 6.24 7.65
CA GLY A 40 -2.59 4.84 7.94
C GLY A 40 -3.66 4.11 8.74
N ALA A 41 -4.94 4.55 8.67
CA ALA A 41 -6.04 3.92 9.39
C ALA A 41 -6.29 2.46 8.99
N PHE A 42 -5.97 2.11 7.74
CA PHE A 42 -6.05 0.75 7.22
C PHE A 42 -4.98 0.54 6.16
N TYR A 43 -4.66 -0.74 5.92
CA TYR A 43 -3.87 -1.16 4.78
C TYR A 43 -4.67 -2.16 3.96
N ARG A 44 -4.53 -2.09 2.64
CA ARG A 44 -5.15 -3.03 1.71
C ARG A 44 -4.17 -3.46 0.63
N ILE A 45 -4.29 -4.72 0.22
CA ILE A 45 -3.64 -5.21 -0.99
C ILE A 45 -4.48 -4.77 -2.17
N ILE A 46 -3.88 -4.05 -3.11
CA ILE A 46 -4.54 -3.56 -4.33
C ILE A 46 -4.89 -4.74 -5.23
N ILE A 47 -6.11 -4.75 -5.78
CA ILE A 47 -6.49 -5.63 -6.89
C ILE A 47 -6.40 -4.79 -8.16
N HIS A 48 -5.50 -5.15 -9.08
CA HIS A 48 -5.35 -4.46 -10.38
C HIS A 48 -6.40 -4.95 -11.39
N ASP A 49 -7.68 -4.72 -11.09
CA ASP A 49 -8.84 -5.04 -11.94
C ASP A 49 -9.23 -3.91 -12.90
N GLY A 50 -8.41 -2.85 -12.99
CA GLY A 50 -8.73 -1.61 -13.69
C GLY A 50 -9.52 -0.60 -12.87
N GLY A 51 -9.82 -0.90 -11.60
CA GLY A 51 -10.44 -0.02 -10.62
C GLY A 51 -9.52 0.33 -9.45
N THR A 52 -10.13 0.59 -8.30
CA THR A 52 -9.43 0.89 -7.03
C THR A 52 -9.76 -0.13 -5.95
N SER A 53 -10.17 -1.33 -6.37
CA SER A 53 -10.49 -2.46 -5.50
C SER A 53 -9.28 -2.87 -4.67
N GLY A 54 -9.52 -3.38 -3.47
CA GLY A 54 -8.47 -3.94 -2.63
C GLY A 54 -9.02 -4.76 -1.46
N ILE A 55 -8.17 -5.64 -0.93
CA ILE A 55 -8.48 -6.50 0.21
C ILE A 55 -7.80 -5.90 1.44
N GLU A 56 -8.59 -5.48 2.43
CA GLU A 56 -8.05 -4.99 3.70
C GLU A 56 -7.27 -6.10 4.42
N ILE A 57 -6.12 -5.74 4.99
CA ILE A 57 -5.24 -6.65 5.72
C ILE A 57 -4.96 -6.13 7.13
N ASN A 58 -4.96 -7.05 8.10
CA ASN A 58 -4.65 -6.75 9.50
C ASN A 58 -3.21 -7.09 9.89
N PHE A 59 -2.48 -7.79 9.02
CA PHE A 59 -1.11 -8.23 9.25
C PHE A 59 -0.27 -7.99 7.99
N CYS A 60 0.97 -7.58 8.18
CA CYS A 60 1.93 -7.41 7.10
C CYS A 60 2.20 -8.75 6.39
N PRO A 61 2.03 -8.84 5.05
CA PRO A 61 2.28 -10.07 4.30
C PRO A 61 3.74 -10.53 4.35
N TRP A 62 4.67 -9.62 4.66
CA TRP A 62 6.10 -9.89 4.61
C TRP A 62 6.72 -10.19 5.98
N CYS A 63 6.36 -9.43 7.02
CA CYS A 63 6.97 -9.60 8.35
C CYS A 63 6.00 -10.13 9.43
N GLY A 64 4.71 -10.31 9.10
CA GLY A 64 3.70 -10.82 10.02
C GLY A 64 3.31 -9.88 11.16
N LYS A 65 3.85 -8.65 11.22
CA LYS A 65 3.47 -7.67 12.26
C LYS A 65 2.01 -7.26 12.07
N LYS A 66 1.27 -7.13 13.18
CA LYS A 66 -0.05 -6.51 13.20
C LYS A 66 0.07 -5.03 12.80
N LEU A 67 -0.80 -4.61 11.88
CA LEU A 67 -0.80 -3.26 11.28
C LEU A 67 -1.66 -2.28 12.06
#